data_AF-A0A497HSN8-F1
#
_entry.id   AF-A0A497HSN8-F1
#
_cell.length_a   1.000
_cell.length_b   1.000
_cell.length_c   1.000
_cell.angle_alpha   90.00
_cell.angle_beta   90.00
_cell.angle_gamma   90.00
#
_symmetry.space_group_name_H-M   'P 1'
#
loop_
_entity.id
_entity.type
_entity.pdbx_description
1 polymer ?
#
loop_
_entity_poly.entity_id
_entity_poly.type
_entity_poly.pdbx_seq_one_letter_code
_entity_poly.pdbx_strand_id
1 'polypeptide(L)'
;MVAPQDTEKGRRRGRSPRGEKKTYRPGDALHIIITHDFAPVANEFFEICRENNFNASEVIRSCIKRWVEERRRDEMMRNSYDEKLLKLLEESVRRGEGAAPLKDSMGGGIRIYRLGEE
;
A
#
# COMPACT_ATOMS: atom_id res chain seq x y z
N MET A 1 33.83 -7.73 52.91
CA MET A 1 32.83 -6.66 52.66
C MET A 1 32.36 -6.82 51.23
N VAL A 2 31.12 -7.29 51.05
CA VAL A 2 30.53 -7.66 49.75
C VAL A 2 29.64 -6.50 49.31
N ALA A 3 29.87 -5.97 48.10
CA ALA A 3 29.03 -4.94 47.51
C ALA A 3 27.67 -5.53 47.12
N PRO A 4 26.54 -4.82 47.37
CA PRO A 4 25.23 -5.33 46.98
C PRO A 4 25.07 -5.32 45.46
N GLN A 5 24.46 -6.38 44.95
CA GLN A 5 24.02 -6.46 43.56
C GLN A 5 22.73 -5.65 43.40
N ASP A 6 22.77 -4.57 42.62
CA ASP A 6 21.58 -3.88 42.13
C ASP A 6 20.93 -4.70 41.01
N THR A 7 19.98 -5.55 41.41
CA THR A 7 18.97 -6.12 40.51
C THR A 7 17.95 -5.05 40.13
N GLU A 8 17.34 -5.24 38.95
CA GLU A 8 16.20 -4.49 38.40
C GLU A 8 16.46 -3.13 37.72
N LYS A 9 16.73 -3.21 36.41
CA LYS A 9 16.19 -2.21 35.47
C LYS A 9 15.22 -2.88 34.51
N GLY A 10 13.95 -2.83 34.88
CA GLY A 10 12.83 -3.20 34.03
C GLY A 10 12.96 -2.55 32.64
N ARG A 11 13.04 -3.39 31.60
CA ARG A 11 12.91 -2.97 30.20
C ARG A 11 11.49 -2.42 30.02
N ARG A 12 11.33 -1.11 30.21
CA ARG A 12 10.15 -0.37 29.77
C ARG A 12 10.08 -0.53 28.25
N ARG A 13 9.24 -1.44 27.78
CA ARG A 13 8.86 -1.53 26.37
C ARG A 13 8.14 -0.24 26.04
N GLY A 14 8.85 0.70 25.41
CA GLY A 14 8.27 1.94 24.91
C GLY A 14 7.08 1.58 24.02
N ARG A 15 5.89 1.90 24.47
CA ARG A 15 4.67 1.81 23.67
C ARG A 15 4.81 2.87 22.58
N SER A 16 5.12 2.46 21.35
CA SER A 16 5.15 3.39 20.23
C SER A 16 3.82 4.16 20.18
N PRO A 17 3.85 5.51 20.06
CA PRO A 17 2.62 6.30 19.90
C PRO A 17 1.85 5.75 18.71
N ARG A 18 0.60 5.33 18.94
CA ARG A 18 -0.27 4.89 17.85
C ARG A 18 -0.55 6.11 16.97
N GLY A 19 -0.01 6.13 15.75
CA GLY A 19 -0.44 7.08 14.70
C GLY A 19 0.67 7.81 13.94
N GLU A 20 1.92 7.80 14.41
CA GLU A 20 3.00 8.46 13.66
C GLU A 20 3.56 7.53 12.58
N LYS A 21 3.65 8.06 11.35
CA LYS A 21 4.30 7.37 10.22
C LYS A 21 5.79 7.25 10.55
N LYS A 22 6.24 6.03 10.84
CA LYS A 22 7.66 5.75 11.10
C LYS A 22 8.44 5.75 9.79
N THR A 23 9.49 6.57 9.70
CA THR A 23 10.51 6.47 8.65
C THR A 23 11.62 5.54 9.13
N TYR A 24 11.88 4.47 8.39
CA TYR A 24 12.94 3.51 8.70
C TYR A 24 14.31 4.02 8.21
N ARG A 25 15.35 3.76 8.99
CA ARG A 25 16.75 4.09 8.70
C ARG A 25 17.61 2.83 8.59
N PRO A 26 18.79 2.89 7.92
CA PRO A 26 19.74 1.79 7.94
C PRO A 26 20.07 1.37 9.38
N GLY A 27 20.04 0.06 9.65
CA GLY A 27 20.24 -0.51 10.97
C GLY A 27 18.97 -0.72 11.79
N ASP A 28 17.82 -0.18 11.37
CA ASP A 28 16.54 -0.45 12.02
C ASP A 28 16.12 -1.92 11.84
N ALA A 29 15.62 -2.52 12.92
CA ALA A 29 15.01 -3.83 12.87
C ALA A 29 13.56 -3.76 12.37
N LEU A 30 13.22 -4.64 11.44
CA LEU A 30 11.85 -4.94 11.04
C LEU A 30 11.37 -6.16 11.83
N HIS A 31 10.26 -6.02 12.55
CA HIS A 31 9.63 -7.11 13.28
C HIS A 31 8.37 -7.55 12.52
N ILE A 32 8.33 -8.81 12.11
CA ILE A 32 7.16 -9.43 11.49
C ILE A 32 6.46 -10.25 12.56
N ILE A 33 5.15 -10.01 12.73
CA ILE A 33 4.32 -10.81 13.63
C ILE A 33 3.71 -11.93 12.80
N ILE A 34 3.98 -13.18 13.19
CA ILE A 34 3.37 -14.35 12.58
C ILE A 34 2.01 -14.55 13.23
N THR A 35 0.95 -14.36 12.46
CA THR A 35 -0.44 -14.64 12.87
C THR A 35 -0.78 -16.11 12.68
N HIS A 36 -1.87 -16.56 13.29
CA HIS A 36 -2.27 -17.97 13.27
C HIS A 36 -2.50 -18.51 11.84
N ASP A 37 -3.12 -17.71 10.98
CA ASP A 37 -3.39 -18.01 9.57
C ASP A 37 -2.13 -18.00 8.70
N PHE A 38 -1.13 -17.21 9.08
CA PHE A 38 0.13 -17.10 8.32
C PHE A 38 1.20 -18.08 8.80
N ALA A 39 1.07 -18.65 10.01
CA ALA A 39 2.08 -19.54 10.60
C ALA A 39 2.47 -20.74 9.72
N PRO A 40 1.54 -21.46 9.05
CA PRO A 40 1.92 -22.58 8.18
C PRO A 40 2.83 -22.13 7.04
N VAL A 41 2.46 -21.04 6.37
CA VAL A 41 3.22 -20.46 5.24
C VAL A 41 4.57 -19.92 5.70
N ALA A 42 4.62 -19.28 6.87
CA ALA A 42 5.86 -18.77 7.43
C ALA A 42 6.85 -19.92 7.72
N ASN A 43 6.35 -21.02 8.31
CA ASN A 43 7.18 -22.19 8.61
C ASN A 43 7.75 -22.80 7.33
N GLU A 44 6.90 -23.05 6.32
CA GLU A 44 7.32 -23.57 5.02
C GLU A 44 8.37 -22.66 4.36
N PHE A 45 8.15 -21.34 4.37
CA PHE A 45 9.12 -20.38 3.84
C PHE A 45 10.51 -20.48 4.52
N PHE A 46 10.54 -20.55 5.86
CA PHE A 46 11.81 -20.65 6.58
C PHE A 46 12.47 -22.03 6.43
N GLU A 47 11.69 -23.10 6.25
CA GLU A 47 12.22 -24.42 5.91
C GLU A 47 12.88 -24.43 4.54
N ILE A 48 12.20 -23.92 3.51
CA ILE A 48 12.76 -23.76 2.15
C ILE A 48 14.05 -22.94 2.20
N CYS A 49 14.07 -21.84 2.96
CA CYS A 49 15.29 -21.04 3.10
C CYS A 49 16.43 -21.83 3.75
N ARG A 50 16.14 -22.65 4.77
CA ARG A 50 17.14 -23.48 5.44
C ARG A 50 17.69 -24.55 4.52
N GLU A 51 16.83 -25.27 3.81
CA GLU A 51 17.21 -26.35 2.91
C GLU A 51 18.07 -25.86 1.74
N ASN A 52 17.76 -24.67 1.22
CA ASN A 52 18.46 -24.08 0.08
C ASN A 52 19.59 -23.13 0.48
N ASN A 53 19.90 -23.00 1.78
CA ASN A 53 20.89 -22.06 2.32
C ASN A 53 20.64 -20.59 1.92
N PHE A 54 19.38 -20.19 1.81
CA PHE A 54 19.01 -18.80 1.54
C PHE A 54 18.97 -17.96 2.81
N ASN A 55 19.39 -16.70 2.69
CA ASN A 55 19.16 -15.71 3.71
C ASN A 55 17.71 -15.20 3.63
N ALA A 56 16.86 -15.65 4.55
CA ALA A 56 15.45 -15.25 4.60
C ALA A 56 15.25 -13.73 4.61
N SER A 57 16.15 -12.97 5.25
CA SER A 57 16.06 -11.50 5.26
C SER A 57 16.29 -10.89 3.88
N GLU A 58 17.17 -11.47 3.07
CA GLU A 58 17.41 -11.02 1.69
C GLU A 58 16.24 -11.33 0.78
N VAL A 59 15.65 -12.51 0.94
CA VAL A 59 14.45 -12.90 0.18
C VAL A 59 13.29 -11.95 0.51
N ILE A 60 13.02 -11.71 1.80
CA ILE A 60 11.99 -10.76 2.23
C ILE A 60 12.25 -9.35 1.67
N ARG A 61 13.49 -8.84 1.76
CA ARG A 61 13.87 -7.53 1.20
C ARG A 61 13.61 -7.45 -0.31
N SER A 62 13.92 -8.52 -1.03
CA SER A 62 13.72 -8.60 -2.48
C SER A 62 12.23 -8.60 -2.85
N CYS A 63 11.42 -9.37 -2.12
CA CYS A 63 9.97 -9.38 -2.28
C CYS A 63 9.34 -8.00 -2.02
N ILE A 64 9.75 -7.31 -0.94
CA ILE A 64 9.27 -5.96 -0.60
C ILE A 64 9.63 -4.98 -1.72
N LYS A 65 10.89 -5.00 -2.19
CA LYS A 65 11.36 -4.11 -3.26
C LYS A 65 10.54 -4.31 -4.54
N ARG A 66 10.37 -5.57 -4.97
CA ARG A 66 9.60 -5.92 -6.16
C ARG A 66 8.15 -5.46 -6.05
N TRP A 67 7.50 -5.70 -4.91
CA TRP A 67 6.11 -5.29 -4.69
C TRP A 67 5.93 -3.76 -4.79
N VAL A 68 6.87 -2.97 -4.24
CA VAL A 68 6.84 -1.51 -4.37
C VAL A 68 7.04 -1.05 -5.81
N GLU A 69 7.95 -1.68 -6.55
CA GLU A 69 8.19 -1.36 -7.97
C GLU A 69 6.96 -1.66 -8.84
N GLU A 70 6.27 -2.78 -8.60
CA GLU A 70 5.02 -3.14 -9.27
C GLU A 70 3.93 -2.10 -8.98
N ARG A 71 3.76 -1.69 -7.70
CA ARG A 71 2.76 -0.66 -7.35
C ARG A 71 3.02 0.69 -7.98
N ARG A 72 4.29 1.12 -8.04
CA ARG A 72 4.66 2.37 -8.74
C ARG A 72 4.35 2.29 -10.23
N ARG A 73 4.57 1.13 -10.87
CA ARG A 73 4.25 0.93 -12.28
C ARG A 73 2.74 1.02 -12.52
N ASP A 74 1.94 0.38 -11.67
CA ASP A 74 0.48 0.42 -11.77
C ASP A 74 -0.06 1.86 -11.61
N GLU A 75 0.51 2.62 -10.67
CA GLU A 75 0.16 4.04 -10.48
C GLU A 75 0.55 4.90 -11.68
N MET A 76 1.75 4.70 -12.26
CA MET A 76 2.18 5.40 -13.47
C MET A 76 1.27 5.11 -14.66
N MET A 77 0.89 3.85 -14.85
CA MET A 77 -0.04 3.46 -15.92
C MET A 77 -1.40 4.10 -15.71
N ARG A 78 -1.94 4.08 -14.48
CA ARG A 78 -3.22 4.72 -14.15
C ARG A 78 -3.20 6.22 -14.44
N ASN A 79 -2.16 6.92 -14.00
CA ASN A 79 -2.01 8.35 -14.26
C ASN A 79 -1.89 8.65 -15.77
N SER A 80 -1.22 7.78 -16.53
CA SER A 80 -1.15 7.90 -17.98
C SER A 80 -2.52 7.72 -18.67
N TYR A 81 -3.37 6.82 -18.17
CA TYR A 81 -4.74 6.67 -18.67
C TYR A 81 -5.60 7.89 -18.32
N ASP A 82 -5.46 8.43 -17.12
CA ASP A 82 -6.17 9.63 -16.68
C ASP A 82 -5.75 10.87 -17.52
N GLU A 83 -4.45 11.04 -17.82
CA GLU A 83 -3.99 12.08 -18.74
C GLU A 83 -4.53 11.91 -20.16
N LYS A 84 -4.64 10.67 -20.65
CA LYS A 84 -5.19 10.38 -21.98
C LYS A 84 -6.68 10.68 -22.05
N LEU A 85 -7.43 10.37 -20.98
CA LEU A 85 -8.84 10.72 -20.83
C LEU A 85 -9.05 12.24 -20.77
N LEU A 86 -8.21 12.96 -20.02
CA LEU A 86 -8.24 14.41 -19.95
C LEU A 86 -8.01 15.06 -21.32
N LYS A 87 -7.03 14.58 -22.08
CA LYS A 87 -6.78 15.07 -23.46
C LYS A 87 -7.97 14.81 -24.39
N LEU A 88 -8.61 13.65 -24.30
CA LEU A 88 -9.80 13.35 -25.10
C LEU A 88 -10.98 14.26 -24.73
N LEU A 89 -11.18 14.53 -23.43
CA LEU A 89 -12.21 15.47 -22.96
C LEU A 89 -11.91 16.91 -23.43
N GLU A 90 -10.66 17.35 -23.32
CA GLU A 90 -10.23 18.66 -23.84
C GLU A 90 -10.44 18.78 -25.35
N GLU A 91 -10.12 17.74 -26.12
CA GLU A 91 -10.37 17.71 -27.56
C GLU A 91 -11.86 17.74 -27.91
N SER A 92 -12.71 17.00 -27.19
CA SER A 92 -14.17 17.05 -27.38
C SER A 92 -14.73 18.44 -27.08
N VAL A 93 -14.29 19.08 -25.99
CA VAL A 93 -14.66 20.47 -25.65
C VAL A 93 -14.19 21.45 -26.72
N ARG A 94 -12.96 21.29 -27.24
CA ARG A 94 -12.40 22.13 -28.32
C ARG A 94 -13.15 21.99 -29.65
N ARG A 95 -13.69 20.81 -29.95
CA ARG A 95 -14.49 20.55 -31.15
C ARG A 95 -15.90 21.16 -31.07
N GLY A 96 -16.25 21.82 -29.96
CA GLY A 96 -17.57 22.44 -29.79
C GLY A 96 -18.68 21.41 -29.64
N GLU A 97 -18.34 20.14 -29.40
CA GLU A 97 -19.27 19.09 -29.03
C GLU A 97 -19.63 19.32 -27.56
N GLY A 98 -20.53 20.28 -27.31
CA GLY A 98 -21.16 20.45 -26.02
C GLY A 98 -21.67 19.09 -25.56
N ALA A 99 -21.25 18.68 -24.35
CA ALA A 99 -21.49 17.37 -23.75
C ALA A 99 -22.78 16.75 -24.29
N ALA A 100 -22.63 15.78 -25.20
CA ALA A 100 -23.77 15.05 -25.74
C ALA A 100 -24.53 14.50 -24.53
N PRO A 101 -25.84 14.77 -24.39
CA PRO A 101 -26.59 14.19 -23.31
C PRO A 101 -26.45 12.68 -23.46
N LEU A 102 -26.01 12.02 -22.38
CA LEU A 102 -26.14 10.58 -22.21
C LEU A 102 -27.63 10.24 -22.26
N LYS A 103 -28.20 10.19 -23.47
CA LYS A 103 -29.52 9.63 -23.72
C LYS A 103 -29.34 8.13 -23.89
N ASP A 104 -29.54 7.47 -22.76
CA ASP A 104 -30.38 6.29 -22.65
C ASP A 104 -30.17 5.23 -23.74
N SER A 105 -29.13 4.42 -23.57
CA SER A 105 -29.24 2.99 -23.84
C SER A 105 -29.27 2.26 -22.51
N MET A 106 -30.50 2.09 -22.01
CA MET A 106 -30.98 1.12 -21.01
C MET A 106 -30.11 0.84 -19.78
N GLY A 107 -30.59 1.32 -18.63
CA GLY A 107 -30.48 0.58 -17.36
C GLY A 107 -29.91 1.37 -16.19
N GLY A 108 -30.79 1.97 -15.39
CA GLY A 108 -30.55 2.16 -13.95
C GLY A 108 -29.95 3.50 -13.53
N GLY A 109 -30.83 4.43 -13.13
CA GLY A 109 -30.64 5.29 -11.96
C GLY A 109 -29.58 6.38 -12.02
N ILE A 110 -30.02 7.63 -12.22
CA ILE A 110 -30.16 8.67 -11.17
C ILE A 110 -30.65 9.94 -11.90
N ARG A 111 -31.82 10.44 -11.52
CA ARG A 111 -32.39 11.69 -12.07
C ARG A 111 -31.97 12.85 -11.18
N ILE A 112 -31.17 13.77 -11.71
CA ILE A 112 -30.93 15.07 -11.09
C ILE A 112 -31.76 16.10 -11.87
N TYR A 113 -32.81 16.63 -11.23
CA TYR A 113 -33.58 17.74 -11.76
C TYR A 113 -32.86 19.06 -11.50
N ARG A 114 -32.72 19.91 -12.52
CA ARG A 114 -32.33 21.31 -12.35
C ARG A 114 -33.61 22.13 -12.17
N LEU A 115 -33.75 22.72 -10.99
CA LEU A 115 -34.76 23.72 -10.65
C LEU A 115 -34.53 25.00 -11.47
N GLY A 116 -35.60 25.49 -12.09
CA GLY A 116 -35.85 26.90 -12.46
C GLY A 116 -34.95 27.53 -13.53
N GLU A 117 -35.55 28.00 -14.62
CA GLU A 117 -35.68 29.44 -14.91
C GLU A 117 -36.58 29.64 -16.16
N GLU A 118 -37.65 30.42 -15.90
CA GLU A 118 -38.63 31.12 -16.78
C GLU A 118 -39.33 30.41 -17.95
#